data_AF-A0A1Q6EGY2-F1
#
_entry.id   AF-A0A1Q6EGY2-F1
#
_cell.length_a   1.000
_cell.length_b   1.000
_cell.length_c   1.000
_cell.angle_alpha   90.00
_cell.angle_beta   90.00
_cell.angle_gamma   90.00
#
_symmetry.space_group_name_H-M   'P 1'
#
loop_
_entity.id
_entity.type
_entity.pdbx_description
1 polymer ?
#
loop_
_entity_poly.entity_id
_entity_poly.type
_entity_poly.pdbx_seq_one_letter_code
_entity_poly.pdbx_strand_id
1 'polypeptide(L)'
;MDNKVKEINIEEYDYPLPDGRIARHPLEQRDACKLLVRRGDGSVSDHIFSELDSLLPADSMLIYNNTRVINARLRFHKGADSTGALIEIFCLEPHTPADYACNFASTAECSWICFVGNSKRWKAGTLSARIIIDGAAVTLTAERMSRHDNTSVVKFSWDNSDVTFSQIISSAGEIPIPPYLNRSTEAADSTDYQTVYSHIEGSVAAPTAGLHFTDELLDRISRRGIPRRELTLHVGAGTFQPVKSDTIGEHVMHSEWIAVDRSLIAELAATDRKIIAVGTTSVRTLESLYHIGCLISEGKTPGEVPQWYPYSDTHPALSRSEAFRQILKWLDDNGLDVLISATRIIIAPGYIYRVVDGMVTNFHQPRSTLLLLVSAFTGGDWRPMYDFALGHGYRFLSYGDGSLLLK
;
A
#
# COMPACT_ATOMS: atom_id res chain seq x y z
N MET A 1 9.44 -23.71 -11.88
CA MET A 1 8.64 -23.45 -10.65
C MET A 1 7.42 -22.57 -10.93
N ASP A 2 7.53 -21.64 -11.89
CA ASP A 2 6.50 -20.69 -12.31
C ASP A 2 5.07 -21.27 -12.51
N ASN A 3 4.91 -22.41 -13.20
CA ASN A 3 3.57 -22.98 -13.42
C ASN A 3 2.83 -23.39 -12.14
N LYS A 4 3.54 -23.90 -11.11
CA LYS A 4 2.87 -24.38 -9.88
C LYS A 4 2.31 -23.25 -9.02
N VAL A 5 2.98 -22.09 -9.01
CA VAL A 5 2.52 -20.94 -8.24
C VAL A 5 1.29 -20.34 -8.90
N LYS A 6 1.28 -20.24 -10.24
CA LYS A 6 0.12 -19.75 -11.01
C LYS A 6 -1.13 -20.61 -10.85
N GLU A 7 -0.97 -21.90 -10.59
CA GLU A 7 -2.04 -22.87 -10.37
C GLU A 7 -2.64 -22.84 -8.94
N ILE A 8 -2.12 -22.02 -8.02
CA ILE A 8 -2.67 -21.91 -6.66
C ILE A 8 -4.15 -21.51 -6.73
N ASN A 9 -5.01 -22.36 -6.14
CA ASN A 9 -6.44 -22.13 -6.03
C ASN A 9 -6.74 -21.18 -4.88
N ILE A 10 -7.45 -20.09 -5.16
CA ILE A 10 -7.73 -19.06 -4.16
C ILE A 10 -8.71 -19.53 -3.07
N GLU A 11 -9.53 -20.55 -3.33
CA GLU A 11 -10.46 -21.14 -2.34
C GLU A 11 -9.72 -21.80 -1.18
N GLU A 12 -8.47 -22.25 -1.39
CA GLU A 12 -7.63 -22.78 -0.29
C GLU A 12 -7.28 -21.71 0.76
N TYR A 13 -7.42 -20.43 0.38
CA TYR A 13 -7.19 -19.24 1.19
C TYR A 13 -8.51 -18.62 1.68
N ASP A 14 -9.55 -19.43 1.75
CA ASP A 14 -10.82 -19.04 2.35
C ASP A 14 -10.90 -19.38 3.84
N TYR A 15 -11.60 -18.54 4.59
CA TYR A 15 -11.93 -18.75 5.99
C TYR A 15 -13.18 -17.94 6.36
N PRO A 16 -13.99 -18.40 7.33
CA PRO A 16 -15.19 -17.66 7.74
C PRO A 16 -14.78 -16.38 8.47
N LEU A 17 -15.09 -15.22 7.88
CA LEU A 17 -14.94 -13.91 8.50
C LEU A 17 -16.32 -13.31 8.83
N PRO A 18 -16.81 -13.43 10.08
CA PRO A 18 -18.08 -12.82 10.49
C PRO A 18 -18.00 -11.28 10.43
N ASP A 19 -19.07 -10.62 9.99
CA ASP A 19 -19.14 -9.14 9.93
C ASP A 19 -18.82 -8.48 11.29
N GLY A 20 -19.27 -9.11 12.38
CA GLY A 20 -18.98 -8.65 13.75
C GLY A 20 -17.50 -8.71 14.16
N ARG A 21 -16.63 -9.34 13.36
CA ARG A 21 -15.17 -9.31 13.56
C ARG A 21 -14.47 -8.23 12.74
N ILE A 22 -15.17 -7.55 11.83
CA ILE A 22 -14.60 -6.46 11.04
C ILE A 22 -14.64 -5.16 11.86
N ALA A 23 -13.48 -4.62 12.20
CA ALA A 23 -13.40 -3.33 12.88
C ALA A 23 -13.68 -2.18 11.90
N ARG A 24 -14.75 -1.42 12.17
CA ARG A 24 -15.18 -0.29 11.33
C ARG A 24 -14.52 1.04 11.72
N HIS A 25 -13.98 1.12 12.93
CA HIS A 25 -13.27 2.25 13.50
C HIS A 25 -12.08 1.73 14.32
N PRO A 26 -10.98 2.51 14.45
CA PRO A 26 -9.88 2.16 15.34
C PRO A 26 -10.31 2.23 16.82
N LEU A 27 -9.48 1.70 17.70
CA LEU A 27 -9.60 2.03 19.13
C LEU A 27 -9.14 3.47 19.36
N GLU A 28 -9.73 4.13 20.37
CA GLU A 28 -9.31 5.47 20.80
C GLU A 28 -7.81 5.47 21.17
N GLN A 29 -7.40 4.51 22.01
CA GLN A 29 -6.00 4.19 22.21
C GLN A 29 -5.57 3.09 21.22
N ARG A 30 -4.91 3.49 20.14
CA ARG A 30 -4.63 2.60 18.99
C ARG A 30 -3.75 1.40 19.36
N ASP A 31 -2.75 1.60 20.21
CA ASP A 31 -1.82 0.54 20.65
C ASP A 31 -2.40 -0.37 21.75
N ALA A 32 -3.63 -0.14 22.20
CA ALA A 32 -4.34 -1.04 23.11
C ALA A 32 -4.99 -2.23 22.38
N CYS A 33 -4.86 -2.31 21.05
CA CYS A 33 -5.39 -3.41 20.27
C CYS A 33 -4.64 -4.72 20.57
N LYS A 34 -5.26 -5.86 20.26
CA LYS A 34 -4.59 -7.16 20.45
C LYS A 34 -3.42 -7.29 19.47
N LEU A 35 -2.41 -8.06 19.88
CA LEU A 35 -1.29 -8.44 19.03
C LEU A 35 -1.10 -9.95 19.11
N LEU A 36 -1.24 -10.63 17.98
CA LEU A 36 -0.87 -12.04 17.87
C LEU A 36 0.63 -12.12 17.57
N VAL A 37 1.40 -12.88 18.33
CA VAL A 37 2.81 -13.14 18.00
C VAL A 37 2.95 -14.57 17.48
N ARG A 38 3.46 -14.73 16.26
CA ARG A 38 3.84 -16.03 15.70
C ARG A 38 5.37 -16.12 15.58
N ARG A 39 5.98 -17.11 16.21
CA ARG A 39 7.44 -17.36 16.16
C ARG A 39 7.81 -18.32 15.01
N GLY A 40 9.10 -18.46 14.76
CA GLY A 40 9.65 -19.32 13.70
C GLY A 40 9.33 -20.81 13.86
N ASP A 41 9.10 -21.26 15.10
CA ASP A 41 8.66 -22.62 15.41
C ASP A 41 7.15 -22.86 15.20
N GLY A 42 6.41 -21.83 14.78
CA GLY A 42 4.97 -21.86 14.59
C GLY A 42 4.15 -21.61 15.85
N SER A 43 4.78 -21.42 17.02
CA SER A 43 4.07 -21.08 18.25
C SER A 43 3.36 -19.73 18.13
N VAL A 44 2.16 -19.66 18.71
CA VAL A 44 1.29 -18.48 18.70
C VAL A 44 0.99 -18.06 20.14
N SER A 45 1.07 -16.75 20.42
CA SER A 45 0.72 -16.19 21.73
C SER A 45 -0.08 -14.89 21.62
N ASP A 46 -0.91 -14.65 22.63
CA ASP A 46 -1.70 -13.42 22.81
C ASP A 46 -0.88 -12.34 23.52
N HIS A 47 -0.85 -11.14 22.94
CA HIS A 47 -0.22 -9.94 23.47
C HIS A 47 -1.11 -8.71 23.23
N ILE A 48 -0.63 -7.55 23.70
CA ILE A 48 -1.19 -6.23 23.37
C ILE A 48 -0.18 -5.48 22.50
N PHE A 49 -0.65 -4.69 21.55
CA PHE A 49 0.23 -4.01 20.59
C PHE A 49 1.23 -3.05 21.26
N SER A 50 0.85 -2.43 22.38
CA SER A 50 1.74 -1.61 23.20
C SER A 50 2.97 -2.35 23.75
N GLU A 51 2.96 -3.69 23.77
CA GLU A 51 4.09 -4.54 24.19
C GLU A 51 5.10 -4.79 23.05
N LEU A 52 4.80 -4.36 21.82
CA LEU A 52 5.59 -4.65 20.62
C LEU A 52 7.07 -4.32 20.81
N ASP A 53 7.38 -3.21 21.49
CA ASP A 53 8.76 -2.82 21.73
C ASP A 53 9.54 -3.91 22.45
N SER A 54 8.96 -4.65 23.39
CA SER A 54 9.63 -5.74 24.12
C SER A 54 9.73 -7.06 23.34
N LEU A 55 8.83 -7.26 22.37
CA LEU A 55 8.68 -8.49 21.60
C LEU A 55 9.61 -8.55 20.38
N LEU A 56 10.05 -7.40 19.88
CA LEU A 56 11.01 -7.30 18.78
C LEU A 56 12.40 -7.85 19.18
N PRO A 57 13.06 -8.63 18.31
CA PRO A 57 14.46 -8.98 18.49
C PRO A 57 15.35 -7.74 18.69
N ALA A 58 16.34 -7.83 19.57
CA ALA A 58 17.20 -6.69 19.90
C ALA A 58 18.08 -6.24 18.71
N ASP A 59 18.40 -7.17 17.81
CA ASP A 59 19.16 -6.97 16.58
C ASP A 59 18.29 -6.55 15.39
N SER A 60 17.06 -6.10 15.63
CA SER A 60 16.16 -5.67 14.56
C SER A 60 16.45 -4.27 14.02
N MET A 61 15.93 -4.02 12.81
CA MET A 61 15.65 -2.72 12.21
C MET A 61 14.18 -2.71 11.78
N LEU A 62 13.44 -1.69 12.19
CA LEU A 62 12.05 -1.52 11.82
C LEU A 62 11.92 -0.62 10.60
N ILE A 63 11.22 -1.07 9.55
CA ILE A 63 11.05 -0.32 8.31
C ILE A 63 9.57 -0.18 7.98
N TYR A 64 9.12 1.05 7.74
CA TYR A 64 7.71 1.35 7.50
C TYR A 64 7.49 2.31 6.32
N ASN A 65 6.30 2.22 5.73
CA ASN A 65 5.88 3.06 4.62
C ASN A 65 5.38 4.42 5.11
N ASN A 66 6.04 5.51 4.74
CA ASN A 66 5.72 6.88 5.20
C ASN A 66 4.70 7.63 4.32
N THR A 67 4.00 6.90 3.45
CA THR A 67 2.98 7.48 2.58
C THR A 67 1.75 7.95 3.36
N ARG A 68 1.20 9.09 2.94
CA ARG A 68 -0.01 9.70 3.44
C ARG A 68 -1.15 9.51 2.44
N VAL A 69 -2.32 9.13 2.93
CA VAL A 69 -3.51 8.97 2.10
C VAL A 69 -4.00 10.33 1.64
N ILE A 70 -4.25 10.48 0.34
CA ILE A 70 -4.79 11.70 -0.25
C ILE A 70 -6.33 11.64 -0.34
N ASN A 71 -6.95 12.80 -0.51
CA ASN A 71 -8.39 12.97 -0.72
C ASN A 71 -8.80 12.54 -2.16
N ALA A 72 -8.49 11.30 -2.54
CA ALA A 72 -8.55 10.82 -3.91
C ALA A 72 -9.95 10.60 -4.48
N ARG A 73 -11.04 10.76 -3.71
CA ARG A 73 -12.42 10.58 -4.19
C ARG A 73 -13.10 11.92 -4.44
N LEU A 74 -13.29 12.27 -5.71
CA LEU A 74 -14.02 13.46 -6.14
C LEU A 74 -15.46 13.12 -6.53
N ARG A 75 -16.41 13.99 -6.17
CA ARG A 75 -17.84 13.82 -6.47
C ARG A 75 -18.33 14.90 -7.42
N PHE A 76 -18.98 14.47 -8.51
CA PHE A 76 -19.59 15.35 -9.49
C PHE A 76 -21.06 14.97 -9.71
N HIS A 77 -21.91 15.95 -9.98
CA HIS A 77 -23.29 15.70 -10.42
C HIS A 77 -23.42 16.01 -11.91
N LYS A 78 -24.16 15.16 -12.63
CA LYS A 78 -24.45 15.41 -14.04
C LYS A 78 -25.52 16.50 -14.20
N GLY A 79 -25.29 17.44 -15.11
CA GLY A 79 -26.25 18.50 -15.46
C GLY A 79 -26.05 19.78 -14.64
N ALA A 80 -26.46 20.93 -15.19
CA ALA A 80 -26.17 22.26 -14.65
C ALA A 80 -26.76 22.51 -13.25
N ASP A 81 -27.85 21.83 -12.90
CA ASP A 81 -28.60 22.07 -11.66
C ASP A 81 -28.19 21.14 -10.51
N SER A 82 -27.13 20.34 -10.67
CA SER A 82 -26.68 19.35 -9.68
C SER A 82 -27.72 18.27 -9.28
N THR A 83 -28.81 18.14 -10.02
CA THR A 83 -29.91 17.17 -9.77
C THR A 83 -29.75 15.84 -10.50
N GLY A 84 -28.80 15.73 -11.43
CA GLY A 84 -28.57 14.49 -12.16
C GLY A 84 -27.75 13.48 -11.38
N ALA A 85 -27.40 12.38 -12.06
CA ALA A 85 -26.70 11.26 -11.42
C ALA A 85 -25.35 11.69 -10.81
N LEU A 86 -25.09 11.23 -9.59
CA LEU A 86 -23.79 11.31 -8.93
C LEU A 86 -22.76 10.43 -9.67
N ILE A 87 -21.64 11.04 -10.02
CA ILE A 87 -20.46 10.40 -10.60
C ILE A 87 -19.32 10.55 -9.60
N GLU A 88 -18.75 9.42 -9.19
CA GLU A 88 -17.62 9.38 -8.28
C GLU A 88 -16.36 9.10 -9.08
N ILE A 89 -15.34 9.94 -8.95
CA ILE A 89 -14.06 9.79 -9.62
C ILE A 89 -13.00 9.53 -8.56
N PHE A 90 -12.39 8.35 -8.61
CA PHE A 90 -11.34 7.92 -7.70
C PHE A 90 -10.00 8.06 -8.42
N CYS A 91 -9.21 9.06 -8.05
CA CYS A 91 -7.86 9.28 -8.56
C CYS A 91 -6.95 8.14 -8.08
N LEU A 92 -6.33 7.40 -9.01
CA LEU A 92 -5.50 6.23 -8.71
C LEU A 92 -4.01 6.59 -8.73
N GLU A 93 -3.58 7.17 -9.85
CA GLU A 93 -2.21 7.62 -10.05
C GLU A 93 -2.17 8.75 -11.09
N PRO A 94 -1.19 9.67 -10.99
CA PRO A 94 -0.94 10.69 -12.00
C PRO A 94 -0.69 10.09 -13.37
N HIS A 95 -1.26 10.72 -14.40
CA HIS A 95 -0.99 10.38 -15.80
C HIS A 95 -0.17 11.48 -16.49
N THR A 96 -0.59 12.74 -16.37
CA THR A 96 0.14 13.87 -16.96
C THR A 96 -0.03 15.12 -16.11
N PRO A 97 1.06 15.68 -15.55
CA PRO A 97 2.40 15.06 -15.42
C PRO A 97 2.34 13.68 -14.71
N ALA A 98 3.23 12.75 -15.06
CA ALA A 98 3.30 11.43 -14.42
C ALA A 98 4.00 11.48 -13.05
N ASP A 99 4.87 12.47 -12.85
CA ASP A 99 5.49 12.73 -11.55
C ASP A 99 4.48 13.33 -10.57
N TYR A 100 4.37 12.74 -9.37
CA TYR A 100 3.39 13.15 -8.36
C TYR A 100 3.58 14.60 -7.92
N ALA A 101 4.82 15.04 -7.68
CA ALA A 101 5.09 16.40 -7.23
C ALA A 101 4.73 17.42 -8.31
N CYS A 102 5.11 17.17 -9.57
CA CYS A 102 4.76 18.00 -10.70
C CYS A 102 3.25 18.02 -10.95
N ASN A 103 2.57 16.88 -10.80
CA ASN A 103 1.13 16.78 -10.99
C ASN A 103 0.38 17.58 -9.93
N PHE A 104 0.72 17.40 -8.65
CA PHE A 104 0.12 18.15 -7.55
C PHE A 104 0.39 19.65 -7.62
N ALA A 105 1.56 20.06 -8.15
CA ALA A 105 1.92 21.46 -8.33
C ALA A 105 1.31 22.11 -9.60
N SER A 106 0.60 21.35 -10.44
CA SER A 106 -0.05 21.90 -11.63
C SER A 106 -1.09 22.93 -11.23
N THR A 107 -1.16 24.06 -11.95
CA THR A 107 -1.99 25.24 -11.63
C THR A 107 -3.16 25.50 -12.58
N ALA A 108 -3.29 24.71 -13.65
CA ALA A 108 -4.35 24.91 -14.64
C ALA A 108 -5.04 23.60 -15.01
N GLU A 109 -4.27 22.56 -15.27
CA GLU A 109 -4.78 21.24 -15.63
C GLU A 109 -3.80 20.13 -15.26
N CYS A 110 -4.34 18.95 -15.04
CA CYS A 110 -3.59 17.70 -14.91
C CYS A 110 -4.48 16.52 -15.33
N SER A 111 -3.90 15.34 -15.48
CA SER A 111 -4.69 14.11 -15.70
C SER A 111 -4.25 12.98 -14.79
N TRP A 112 -5.21 12.12 -14.48
CA TRP A 112 -5.06 10.97 -13.60
C TRP A 112 -5.71 9.74 -14.22
N ILE A 113 -5.11 8.58 -13.98
CA ILE A 113 -5.80 7.31 -14.14
C ILE A 113 -6.79 7.19 -12.99
N CYS A 114 -8.07 6.96 -13.31
CA CYS A 114 -9.16 6.99 -12.34
C CYS A 114 -10.04 5.75 -12.43
N PHE A 115 -10.60 5.30 -11.30
CA PHE A 115 -11.82 4.50 -11.29
C PHE A 115 -13.04 5.43 -11.28
N VAL A 116 -14.06 5.12 -12.08
CA VAL A 116 -15.27 5.95 -12.17
C VAL A 116 -16.48 5.18 -11.67
N GLY A 117 -16.97 5.55 -10.49
CA GLY A 117 -18.26 5.12 -9.95
C GLY A 117 -19.41 5.61 -10.83
N ASN A 118 -20.45 4.79 -10.99
CA ASN A 118 -21.55 5.04 -11.92
C ASN A 118 -21.11 5.34 -13.37
N SER A 119 -19.96 4.81 -13.81
CA SER A 119 -19.36 5.07 -15.14
C SER A 119 -20.33 4.97 -16.32
N LYS A 120 -21.32 4.06 -16.27
CA LYS A 120 -22.35 3.91 -17.32
C LYS A 120 -23.20 5.19 -17.53
N ARG A 121 -23.29 6.08 -16.53
CA ARG A 121 -24.06 7.34 -16.56
C ARG A 121 -23.27 8.51 -17.15
N TRP A 122 -21.94 8.40 -17.21
CA TRP A 122 -21.03 9.37 -17.81
C TRP A 122 -20.26 8.72 -18.96
N LYS A 123 -20.79 8.87 -20.18
CA LYS A 123 -20.15 8.30 -21.39
C LYS A 123 -19.21 9.29 -22.06
N ALA A 124 -19.61 10.57 -22.10
CA ALA A 124 -18.89 11.69 -22.70
C ALA A 124 -19.38 13.01 -22.06
N GLY A 125 -18.71 14.10 -22.38
CA GLY A 125 -19.00 15.45 -21.91
C GLY A 125 -18.29 15.82 -20.62
N THR A 126 -18.22 17.11 -20.35
CA THR A 126 -17.54 17.68 -19.18
C THR A 126 -18.46 17.65 -17.96
N LEU A 127 -17.90 17.25 -16.81
CA LEU A 127 -18.50 17.44 -15.50
C LEU A 127 -17.93 18.71 -14.87
N SER A 128 -18.73 19.42 -14.08
CA SER A 128 -18.28 20.62 -13.38
C SER A 128 -18.75 20.60 -11.93
N ALA A 129 -17.91 21.11 -11.03
CA ALA A 129 -18.21 21.31 -9.62
C ALA A 129 -17.70 22.68 -9.21
N ARG A 130 -18.46 23.39 -8.39
CA ARG A 130 -18.00 24.61 -7.72
C ARG A 130 -17.47 24.25 -6.35
N ILE A 131 -16.25 24.68 -6.06
CA ILE A 131 -15.58 24.47 -4.79
C ILE A 131 -15.05 25.80 -4.25
N ILE A 132 -14.86 25.88 -2.94
CA ILE A 132 -14.31 27.06 -2.28
C ILE A 132 -12.90 26.72 -1.80
N ILE A 133 -11.92 27.52 -2.19
CA ILE A 133 -10.52 27.38 -1.77
C ILE A 133 -10.07 28.76 -1.31
N ASP A 134 -9.65 28.87 -0.05
CA ASP A 134 -9.21 30.11 0.57
C ASP A 134 -10.20 31.28 0.39
N GLY A 135 -11.50 30.97 0.39
CA GLY A 135 -12.59 31.94 0.21
C GLY A 135 -12.90 32.32 -1.24
N ALA A 136 -12.11 31.86 -2.21
CA ALA A 136 -12.37 32.04 -3.63
C ALA A 136 -13.20 30.88 -4.21
N ALA A 137 -14.19 31.20 -5.03
CA ALA A 137 -14.94 30.20 -5.79
C ALA A 137 -14.13 29.76 -7.01
N VAL A 138 -13.94 28.44 -7.13
CA VAL A 138 -13.24 27.80 -8.24
C VAL A 138 -14.18 26.81 -8.92
N THR A 139 -14.23 26.84 -10.25
CA THR A 139 -14.95 25.87 -11.06
C THR A 139 -13.99 24.77 -11.48
N LEU A 140 -14.07 23.63 -10.79
CA LEU A 140 -13.36 22.41 -11.18
C LEU A 140 -14.15 21.70 -12.28
N THR A 141 -13.46 21.28 -13.34
CA THR A 141 -14.03 20.45 -14.39
C THR A 141 -13.29 19.13 -14.54
N ALA A 142 -14.02 18.10 -14.98
CA ALA A 142 -13.49 16.78 -15.26
C ALA A 142 -13.97 16.30 -16.65
N GLU A 143 -13.03 15.88 -17.49
CA GLU A 143 -13.26 15.34 -18.81
C GLU A 143 -12.63 13.95 -18.96
N ARG A 144 -13.40 12.99 -19.45
CA ARG A 144 -12.87 11.64 -19.72
C ARG A 144 -12.15 11.65 -21.06
N MET A 145 -10.83 11.46 -21.03
CA MET A 145 -9.97 11.41 -22.21
C MET A 145 -10.00 10.03 -22.88
N SER A 146 -9.88 8.97 -22.08
CA SER A 146 -9.88 7.59 -22.57
C SER A 146 -10.46 6.64 -21.53
N ARG A 147 -10.75 5.41 -21.96
CA ARG A 147 -11.21 4.33 -21.10
C ARG A 147 -10.49 3.03 -21.48
N HIS A 148 -9.91 2.37 -20.49
CA HIS A 148 -9.23 1.09 -20.62
C HIS A 148 -9.75 0.16 -19.52
N ASP A 149 -10.44 -0.91 -19.91
CA ASP A 149 -11.10 -1.84 -18.99
C ASP A 149 -11.97 -1.15 -17.92
N ASN A 150 -11.52 -1.20 -16.67
CA ASN A 150 -12.17 -0.64 -15.49
C ASN A 150 -11.63 0.73 -15.07
N THR A 151 -10.61 1.25 -15.76
CA THR A 151 -10.03 2.58 -15.49
C THR A 151 -10.34 3.56 -16.62
N SER A 152 -10.18 4.85 -16.33
CA SER A 152 -10.34 5.95 -17.28
C SER A 152 -9.27 6.99 -17.04
N VAL A 153 -8.68 7.53 -18.10
CA VAL A 153 -7.85 8.72 -17.96
C VAL A 153 -8.80 9.91 -17.91
N VAL A 154 -8.78 10.63 -16.79
CA VAL A 154 -9.60 11.83 -16.56
C VAL A 154 -8.68 13.03 -16.50
N LYS A 155 -8.96 14.02 -17.35
CA LYS A 155 -8.35 15.33 -17.30
C LYS A 155 -9.17 16.22 -16.36
N PHE A 156 -8.49 16.86 -15.43
CA PHE A 156 -9.03 17.91 -14.57
C PHE A 156 -8.50 19.26 -15.02
N SER A 157 -9.35 20.28 -15.03
CA SER A 157 -8.96 21.67 -15.24
C SER A 157 -9.84 22.61 -14.44
N TRP A 158 -9.31 23.78 -14.09
CA TRP A 158 -10.01 24.76 -13.27
C TRP A 158 -9.70 26.20 -13.69
N ASP A 159 -10.53 27.13 -13.25
CA ASP A 159 -10.57 28.54 -13.71
C ASP A 159 -9.76 29.51 -12.85
N ASN A 160 -8.81 29.00 -12.04
CA ASN A 160 -7.98 29.82 -11.16
C ASN A 160 -6.51 29.34 -11.15
N SER A 161 -5.62 30.12 -11.77
CA SER A 161 -4.19 29.81 -11.90
C SER A 161 -3.38 29.93 -10.61
N ASP A 162 -3.95 30.52 -9.56
CA ASP A 162 -3.27 30.63 -8.25
C ASP A 162 -3.48 29.39 -7.39
N VAL A 163 -4.34 28.46 -7.85
CA VAL A 163 -4.70 27.23 -7.15
C VAL A 163 -3.98 26.05 -7.78
N THR A 164 -3.33 25.25 -6.95
CA THR A 164 -2.68 24.00 -7.35
C THR A 164 -3.64 22.81 -7.30
N PHE A 165 -3.34 21.72 -8.01
CA PHE A 165 -4.15 20.50 -7.93
C PHE A 165 -4.17 19.90 -6.51
N SER A 166 -3.08 20.04 -5.74
CA SER A 166 -3.07 19.65 -4.32
C SER A 166 -4.15 20.37 -3.49
N GLN A 167 -4.35 21.67 -3.72
CA GLN A 167 -5.42 22.43 -3.07
C GLN A 167 -6.81 22.00 -3.56
N ILE A 168 -6.95 21.72 -4.87
CA ILE A 168 -8.19 21.19 -5.45
C ILE A 168 -8.59 19.88 -4.76
N ILE A 169 -7.69 18.88 -4.77
CA ILE A 169 -7.99 17.54 -4.25
C ILE A 169 -8.23 17.57 -2.74
N SER A 170 -7.51 18.42 -2.00
CA SER A 170 -7.69 18.59 -0.57
C SER A 170 -9.05 19.19 -0.21
N SER A 171 -9.53 20.18 -0.98
CA SER A 171 -10.82 20.86 -0.75
C SER A 171 -12.02 20.07 -1.27
N ALA A 172 -11.91 19.52 -2.48
CA ALA A 172 -13.02 18.89 -3.18
C ALA A 172 -13.16 17.38 -2.90
N GLY A 173 -12.05 16.76 -2.50
CA GLY A 173 -11.95 15.31 -2.37
C GLY A 173 -12.30 14.80 -0.98
N GLU A 174 -12.64 13.53 -0.93
CA GLU A 174 -12.83 12.75 0.29
C GLU A 174 -11.78 11.66 0.39
N ILE A 175 -11.41 11.28 1.61
CA ILE A 175 -10.56 10.10 1.81
C ILE A 175 -11.32 8.85 1.36
N PRO A 176 -10.75 8.07 0.43
CA PRO A 176 -11.33 6.80 0.05
C PRO A 176 -11.04 5.75 1.13
N ILE A 177 -12.10 5.31 1.81
CA ILE A 177 -12.02 4.20 2.77
C ILE A 177 -12.36 2.86 2.09
N PRO A 178 -11.82 1.72 2.58
CA PRO A 178 -12.09 0.42 2.01
C PRO A 178 -13.59 0.07 2.00
N PRO A 179 -14.10 -0.56 0.93
CA PRO A 179 -15.54 -0.85 0.78
C PRO A 179 -16.06 -1.81 1.86
N TYR A 180 -15.22 -2.69 2.40
CA TYR A 180 -15.63 -3.64 3.44
C TYR A 180 -15.92 -3.01 4.79
N LEU A 181 -15.56 -1.74 5.03
CA LEU A 181 -15.95 -1.03 6.25
C LEU A 181 -17.46 -0.75 6.27
N ASN A 182 -18.11 -0.79 5.09
CA ASN A 182 -19.55 -0.68 4.91
C ASN A 182 -20.16 0.53 5.66
N ARG A 183 -19.47 1.67 5.54
CA ARG A 183 -19.88 3.01 5.98
C ARG A 183 -19.35 4.06 5.02
N SER A 184 -19.85 5.29 5.14
CA SER A 184 -19.31 6.45 4.42
C SER A 184 -18.05 6.99 5.11
N THR A 185 -17.26 7.77 4.37
CA THR A 185 -16.14 8.53 4.93
C THR A 185 -16.66 9.56 5.94
N GLU A 186 -15.96 9.68 7.05
CA GLU A 186 -16.26 10.59 8.16
C GLU A 186 -15.10 11.58 8.35
N ALA A 187 -15.37 12.70 9.04
CA ALA A 187 -14.32 13.70 9.30
C ALA A 187 -13.12 13.11 10.07
N ALA A 188 -13.38 12.17 11.00
CA ALA A 188 -12.35 11.49 11.78
C ALA A 188 -11.38 10.67 10.91
N ASP A 189 -11.80 10.16 9.74
CA ASP A 189 -10.93 9.36 8.85
C ASP A 189 -9.71 10.16 8.34
N SER A 190 -9.78 11.50 8.33
CA SER A 190 -8.64 12.38 8.03
C SER A 190 -7.45 12.21 8.98
N THR A 191 -7.73 11.71 10.18
CA THR A 191 -6.76 11.42 11.24
C THR A 191 -6.65 9.91 11.47
N ASP A 192 -7.77 9.20 11.51
CA ASP A 192 -7.87 7.77 11.81
C ASP A 192 -7.28 6.88 10.73
N TYR A 193 -7.40 7.29 9.47
CA TYR A 193 -6.86 6.55 8.33
C TYR A 193 -5.47 7.03 7.92
N GLN A 194 -4.67 7.45 8.90
CA GLN A 194 -3.29 7.89 8.74
C GLN A 194 -2.41 7.29 9.85
N THR A 195 -1.17 6.95 9.52
CA THR A 195 -0.16 6.56 10.51
C THR A 195 0.48 7.82 11.11
N VAL A 196 1.04 7.70 12.32
CA VAL A 196 1.71 8.85 12.99
C VAL A 196 2.97 9.33 12.26
N TYR A 197 3.50 8.53 11.34
CA TYR A 197 4.69 8.80 10.53
C TYR A 197 4.36 9.04 9.05
N SER A 198 3.09 9.26 8.68
CA SER A 198 2.74 9.53 7.28
C SER A 198 2.94 11.00 6.92
N HIS A 199 3.79 11.25 5.92
CA HIS A 199 4.08 12.62 5.47
C HIS A 199 4.31 12.75 3.95
N ILE A 200 4.49 11.65 3.19
CA ILE A 200 4.59 11.72 1.72
C ILE A 200 3.23 11.48 1.07
N GLU A 201 2.61 12.54 0.57
CA GLU A 201 1.30 12.47 -0.11
C GLU A 201 1.38 11.69 -1.42
N GLY A 202 0.44 10.76 -1.61
CA GLY A 202 0.25 10.09 -2.90
C GLY A 202 -0.53 8.77 -2.85
N SER A 203 -0.77 8.21 -1.67
CA SER A 203 -1.49 6.94 -1.57
C SER A 203 -3.01 7.09 -1.59
N VAL A 204 -3.68 6.11 -2.18
CA VAL A 204 -5.15 5.98 -2.15
C VAL A 204 -5.60 5.10 -0.98
N ALA A 205 -4.71 4.32 -0.37
CA ALA A 205 -5.02 3.51 0.80
C ALA A 205 -3.92 3.61 1.85
N ALA A 206 -4.30 3.56 3.13
CA ALA A 206 -3.36 3.62 4.23
C ALA A 206 -2.56 2.32 4.34
N PRO A 207 -1.27 2.38 4.76
CA PRO A 207 -0.53 1.20 5.21
C PRO A 207 -1.05 0.78 6.60
N THR A 208 -2.15 0.03 6.63
CA THR A 208 -3.02 -0.11 7.80
C THR A 208 -2.38 -0.78 9.03
N ALA A 209 -1.35 -1.60 8.84
CA ALA A 209 -0.59 -2.18 9.95
C ALA A 209 0.14 -1.12 10.79
N GLY A 210 0.44 0.02 10.15
CA GLY A 210 1.05 1.17 10.79
C GLY A 210 0.10 2.00 11.66
N LEU A 211 -1.22 1.80 11.52
CA LEU A 211 -2.21 2.62 12.23
C LEU A 211 -2.17 2.39 13.75
N HIS A 212 -1.67 1.24 14.19
CA HIS A 212 -1.58 0.86 15.61
C HIS A 212 -0.43 1.54 16.36
N PHE A 213 0.54 2.12 15.64
CA PHE A 213 1.68 2.77 16.26
C PHE A 213 1.30 4.13 16.84
N THR A 214 1.83 4.40 18.03
CA THR A 214 1.80 5.68 18.73
C THR A 214 3.21 6.26 18.77
N ASP A 215 3.34 7.58 18.93
CA ASP A 215 4.65 8.21 19.09
C ASP A 215 5.37 7.67 20.33
N GLU A 216 4.64 7.39 21.42
CA GLU A 216 5.18 6.81 22.64
C GLU A 216 5.76 5.40 22.41
N LEU A 217 5.10 4.57 21.61
CA LEU A 217 5.60 3.23 21.27
C LEU A 217 6.85 3.32 20.39
N LEU A 218 6.84 4.20 19.38
CA LEU A 218 8.00 4.41 18.50
C LEU A 218 9.22 4.91 19.28
N ASP A 219 9.01 5.77 20.27
CA ASP A 219 10.05 6.23 21.20
C ASP A 219 10.59 5.09 22.06
N ARG A 220 9.73 4.21 22.60
CA ARG A 220 10.20 3.02 23.35
C ARG A 220 11.06 2.11 22.48
N ILE A 221 10.65 1.86 21.23
CA ILE A 221 11.43 1.08 20.26
C ILE A 221 12.81 1.72 20.03
N SER A 222 12.86 3.03 19.82
CA SER A 222 14.13 3.74 19.64
C SER A 222 15.03 3.70 20.88
N ARG A 223 14.47 3.79 22.10
CA ARG A 223 15.23 3.67 23.36
C ARG A 223 15.83 2.27 23.56
N ARG A 224 15.27 1.22 22.96
CA ARG A 224 15.87 -0.13 22.92
C ARG A 224 17.03 -0.25 21.93
N GLY A 225 17.33 0.79 21.15
CA GLY A 225 18.39 0.78 20.15
C GLY A 225 18.00 0.07 18.85
N ILE A 226 16.70 -0.10 18.58
CA ILE A 226 16.18 -0.60 17.31
C ILE A 226 16.06 0.59 16.34
N PRO A 227 16.84 0.63 15.25
CA PRO A 227 16.73 1.69 14.26
C PRO A 227 15.36 1.66 13.58
N ARG A 228 14.83 2.85 13.32
CA ARG A 228 13.60 3.07 12.56
C ARG A 228 13.98 3.70 11.22
N ARG A 229 13.45 3.15 10.13
CA ARG A 229 13.67 3.62 8.76
C ARG A 229 12.37 3.68 7.99
N GLU A 230 12.39 4.47 6.94
CA GLU A 230 11.24 4.75 6.12
C GLU A 230 11.52 4.45 4.66
N LEU A 231 10.47 4.08 3.94
CA LEU A 231 10.43 3.98 2.49
C LEU A 231 9.10 4.55 2.02
N THR A 232 9.00 4.85 0.72
CA THR A 232 7.74 5.28 0.11
C THR A 232 7.24 4.22 -0.87
N LEU A 233 5.98 3.82 -0.72
CA LEU A 233 5.19 3.16 -1.76
C LEU A 233 3.79 3.80 -1.80
N HIS A 234 3.41 4.28 -2.98
CA HIS A 234 2.09 4.83 -3.23
C HIS A 234 1.10 3.72 -3.54
N VAL A 235 0.22 3.44 -2.59
CA VAL A 235 -0.76 2.35 -2.71
C VAL A 235 -1.87 2.79 -3.65
N GLY A 236 -1.94 2.17 -4.82
CA GLY A 236 -3.03 2.38 -5.78
C GLY A 236 -4.34 1.69 -5.36
N ALA A 237 -5.46 2.01 -6.04
CA ALA A 237 -6.77 1.41 -5.70
C ALA A 237 -6.90 -0.08 -6.04
N GLY A 238 -5.92 -0.65 -6.75
CA GLY A 238 -5.82 -2.09 -6.96
C GLY A 238 -5.91 -2.90 -5.67
N THR A 239 -5.41 -2.33 -4.57
CA THR A 239 -5.42 -2.92 -3.22
C THR A 239 -6.82 -3.20 -2.67
N PHE A 240 -7.87 -2.56 -3.19
CA PHE A 240 -9.25 -2.84 -2.77
C PHE A 240 -9.93 -3.95 -3.58
N GLN A 241 -9.28 -4.47 -4.62
CA GLN A 241 -9.90 -5.46 -5.49
C GLN A 241 -9.66 -6.88 -4.96
N PRO A 242 -10.73 -7.66 -4.70
CA PRO A 242 -10.56 -9.07 -4.38
C PRO A 242 -10.08 -9.84 -5.61
N VAL A 243 -9.41 -10.97 -5.38
CA VAL A 243 -9.12 -11.94 -6.43
C VAL A 243 -10.46 -12.54 -6.89
N LYS A 244 -10.77 -12.42 -8.18
CA LYS A 244 -12.03 -12.90 -8.77
C LYS A 244 -11.87 -14.21 -9.55
N SER A 245 -10.64 -14.54 -9.92
CA SER A 245 -10.29 -15.76 -10.64
C SER A 245 -10.14 -16.93 -9.67
N ASP A 246 -10.39 -18.15 -10.15
CA ASP A 246 -10.21 -19.37 -9.36
C ASP A 246 -8.73 -19.61 -9.02
N THR A 247 -7.85 -19.26 -9.96
CA THR A 247 -6.40 -19.38 -9.81
C THR A 247 -5.74 -18.01 -9.74
N ILE A 248 -4.60 -17.94 -9.06
CA ILE A 248 -3.86 -16.67 -8.93
C ILE A 248 -3.12 -16.28 -10.22
N GLY A 249 -2.87 -17.23 -11.13
CA GLY A 249 -2.20 -16.99 -12.40
C GLY A 249 -2.94 -16.00 -13.31
N GLU A 250 -4.26 -15.95 -13.16
CA GLU A 250 -5.15 -15.05 -13.91
C GLU A 250 -5.30 -13.67 -13.25
N HIS A 251 -4.87 -13.53 -11.99
CA HIS A 251 -4.92 -12.25 -11.29
C HIS A 251 -3.79 -11.35 -11.73
N VAL A 252 -4.12 -10.16 -12.22
CA VAL A 252 -3.14 -9.13 -12.58
C VAL A 252 -2.93 -8.19 -11.39
N MET A 253 -1.70 -8.14 -10.89
CA MET A 253 -1.29 -7.16 -9.90
C MET A 253 -1.22 -5.77 -10.54
N HIS A 254 -1.72 -4.77 -9.82
CA HIS A 254 -1.59 -3.37 -10.21
C HIS A 254 -0.18 -2.89 -9.92
N SER A 255 0.31 -1.96 -10.75
CA SER A 255 1.61 -1.35 -10.53
C SER A 255 1.51 -0.35 -9.39
N GLU A 256 2.52 -0.36 -8.52
CA GLU A 256 2.65 0.58 -7.41
C GLU A 256 4.00 1.26 -7.49
N TRP A 257 3.98 2.58 -7.39
CA TRP A 257 5.17 3.40 -7.44
C TRP A 257 5.93 3.32 -6.11
N ILE A 258 7.26 3.23 -6.17
CA ILE A 258 8.14 3.23 -5.01
C ILE A 258 9.24 4.29 -5.12
N ALA A 259 9.59 4.88 -3.98
CA ALA A 259 10.79 5.68 -3.82
C ALA A 259 11.55 5.26 -2.57
N VAL A 260 12.85 5.04 -2.74
CA VAL A 260 13.75 4.62 -1.65
C VAL A 260 15.07 5.38 -1.74
N ASP A 261 15.44 6.03 -0.64
CA ASP A 261 16.68 6.78 -0.55
C ASP A 261 17.91 5.87 -0.69
N ARG A 262 18.93 6.39 -1.37
CA ARG A 262 20.25 5.75 -1.51
C ARG A 262 20.84 5.34 -0.17
N SER A 263 20.67 6.18 0.87
CA SER A 263 21.18 5.93 2.22
C SER A 263 20.59 4.66 2.85
N LEU A 264 19.27 4.43 2.67
CA LEU A 264 18.61 3.22 3.15
C LEU A 264 19.10 1.99 2.40
N ILE A 265 19.24 2.07 1.06
CA ILE A 265 19.75 0.96 0.25
C ILE A 265 21.18 0.60 0.67
N ALA A 266 22.02 1.60 0.95
CA ALA A 266 23.39 1.40 1.43
C ALA A 266 23.42 0.72 2.81
N GLU A 267 22.57 1.15 3.74
CA GLU A 267 22.46 0.54 5.06
C GLU A 267 21.97 -0.91 4.97
N LEU A 268 20.95 -1.17 4.16
CA LEU A 268 20.42 -2.50 3.90
C LEU A 268 21.46 -3.44 3.24
N ALA A 269 22.37 -2.88 2.42
CA ALA A 269 23.45 -3.64 1.79
C ALA A 269 24.55 -4.07 2.77
N ALA A 270 24.71 -3.34 3.87
CA ALA A 270 25.81 -3.51 4.82
C ALA A 270 25.40 -4.11 6.17
N THR A 271 24.13 -3.99 6.55
CA THR A 271 23.64 -4.43 7.87
C THR A 271 23.49 -5.95 7.95
N ASP A 272 23.72 -6.50 9.14
CA ASP A 272 23.35 -7.87 9.53
C ASP A 272 22.10 -7.90 10.43
N ARG A 273 21.49 -6.73 10.68
CA ARG A 273 20.26 -6.64 11.48
C ARG A 273 19.10 -7.37 10.82
N LYS A 274 18.20 -7.88 11.64
CA LYS A 274 16.93 -8.47 11.21
C LYS A 274 15.99 -7.39 10.71
N ILE A 275 15.53 -7.48 9.48
CA ILE A 275 14.62 -6.49 8.90
C ILE A 275 13.18 -6.85 9.24
N ILE A 276 12.56 -5.98 10.04
CA ILE A 276 11.15 -6.10 10.44
C ILE A 276 10.33 -5.09 9.65
N ALA A 277 9.53 -5.56 8.70
CA ALA A 277 8.68 -4.72 7.87
C ALA A 277 7.35 -4.42 8.57
N VAL A 278 6.91 -3.16 8.57
CA VAL A 278 5.57 -2.79 9.04
C VAL A 278 4.63 -2.69 7.86
N GLY A 279 3.73 -3.65 7.77
CA GLY A 279 2.73 -3.79 6.72
C GLY A 279 3.26 -4.49 5.47
N THR A 280 2.34 -5.18 4.78
CA THR A 280 2.58 -5.88 3.52
C THR A 280 3.07 -4.96 2.40
N THR A 281 2.73 -3.69 2.43
CA THR A 281 3.26 -2.68 1.52
C THR A 281 4.78 -2.52 1.68
N SER A 282 5.28 -2.39 2.90
CA SER A 282 6.73 -2.31 3.17
C SER A 282 7.43 -3.61 2.80
N VAL A 283 6.79 -4.77 3.02
CA VAL A 283 7.29 -6.08 2.58
C VAL A 283 7.50 -6.09 1.07
N ARG A 284 6.48 -5.70 0.29
CA ARG A 284 6.56 -5.67 -1.17
C ARG A 284 7.65 -4.74 -1.66
N THR A 285 7.82 -3.54 -1.07
CA THR A 285 8.91 -2.63 -1.45
C THR A 285 10.27 -3.25 -1.18
N LEU A 286 10.50 -3.76 0.03
CA LEU A 286 11.80 -4.31 0.44
C LEU A 286 12.20 -5.51 -0.42
N GLU A 287 11.28 -6.45 -0.63
CA GLU A 287 11.52 -7.59 -1.50
C GLU A 287 11.69 -7.17 -2.97
N SER A 288 10.96 -6.14 -3.43
CA SER A 288 11.15 -5.57 -4.77
C SER A 288 12.56 -4.98 -4.94
N LEU A 289 13.13 -4.32 -3.94
CA LEU A 289 14.51 -3.82 -4.02
C LEU A 289 15.49 -4.95 -4.35
N TYR A 290 15.36 -6.12 -3.72
CA TYR A 290 16.24 -7.26 -4.05
C TYR A 290 16.10 -7.63 -5.53
N HIS A 291 14.86 -7.72 -6.02
CA HIS A 291 14.60 -8.05 -7.42
C HIS A 291 15.05 -6.97 -8.40
N ILE A 292 14.99 -5.69 -8.04
CA ILE A 292 15.54 -4.58 -8.82
C ILE A 292 17.05 -4.76 -8.97
N GLY A 293 17.76 -5.10 -7.87
CA GLY A 293 19.18 -5.43 -7.91
C GLY A 293 19.49 -6.59 -8.88
N CYS A 294 18.66 -7.63 -8.87
CA CYS A 294 18.78 -8.73 -9.84
C CYS A 294 18.52 -8.27 -11.29
N LEU A 295 17.51 -7.45 -11.55
CA LEU A 295 17.23 -6.91 -12.89
C LEU A 295 18.42 -6.10 -13.41
N ILE A 296 19.00 -5.24 -12.57
CA ILE A 296 20.20 -4.45 -12.92
C ILE A 296 21.39 -5.37 -13.23
N SER A 297 21.57 -6.45 -12.45
CA SER A 297 22.64 -7.42 -12.72
C SER A 297 22.52 -8.13 -14.08
N GLU A 298 21.30 -8.23 -14.61
CA GLU A 298 21.01 -8.73 -15.95
C GLU A 298 21.11 -7.64 -17.04
N GLY A 299 21.53 -6.42 -16.69
CA GLY A 299 21.64 -5.28 -17.61
C GLY A 299 20.31 -4.59 -17.92
N LYS A 300 19.25 -4.84 -17.13
CA LYS A 300 17.93 -4.20 -17.31
C LYS A 300 17.85 -2.91 -16.50
N THR A 301 17.01 -1.98 -16.95
CA THR A 301 16.73 -0.75 -16.21
C THR A 301 15.78 -1.03 -15.02
N PRO A 302 15.91 -0.30 -13.90
CA PRO A 302 15.08 -0.49 -12.71
C PRO A 302 13.69 0.16 -12.85
N GLY A 303 13.01 -0.01 -13.98
CA GLY A 303 11.73 0.65 -14.26
C GLY A 303 10.55 0.07 -13.48
N GLU A 304 10.40 -1.25 -13.49
CA GLU A 304 9.33 -1.95 -12.76
C GLU A 304 9.77 -3.39 -12.44
N VAL A 305 9.43 -3.90 -11.26
CA VAL A 305 9.52 -5.34 -10.96
C VAL A 305 8.27 -6.06 -11.51
N PRO A 306 8.42 -6.95 -12.52
CA PRO A 306 7.29 -7.68 -13.06
C PRO A 306 6.73 -8.70 -12.06
N GLN A 307 5.42 -8.89 -12.11
CA GLN A 307 4.66 -9.75 -11.19
C GLN A 307 5.30 -11.12 -10.91
N TRP A 308 5.62 -11.87 -11.97
CA TRP A 308 6.10 -13.24 -11.87
C TRP A 308 7.63 -13.36 -11.88
N TYR A 309 8.36 -12.24 -11.95
CA TYR A 309 9.82 -12.25 -12.03
C TYR A 309 10.52 -13.06 -10.92
N PRO A 310 10.09 -13.02 -9.65
CA PRO A 310 10.71 -13.81 -8.57
C PRO A 310 10.65 -15.33 -8.76
N TYR A 311 9.74 -15.82 -9.60
CA TYR A 311 9.47 -17.25 -9.80
C TYR A 311 10.09 -17.81 -11.08
N SER A 312 10.82 -16.97 -11.83
CA SER A 312 11.51 -17.40 -13.05
C SER A 312 12.58 -18.44 -12.73
N ASP A 313 12.65 -19.50 -13.54
CA ASP A 313 13.69 -20.52 -13.41
C ASP A 313 15.10 -19.96 -13.72
N THR A 314 15.18 -18.79 -14.37
CA THR A 314 16.43 -18.08 -14.66
C THR A 314 16.68 -16.91 -13.69
N HIS A 315 15.94 -16.82 -12.58
CA HIS A 315 16.09 -15.72 -11.63
C HIS A 315 17.51 -15.70 -11.00
N PRO A 316 18.21 -14.55 -10.99
CA PRO A 316 19.56 -14.46 -10.42
C PRO A 316 19.63 -14.81 -8.93
N ALA A 317 20.58 -15.66 -8.55
CA ALA A 317 20.85 -16.04 -7.17
C ALA A 317 21.90 -15.14 -6.51
N LEU A 318 21.56 -13.86 -6.32
CA LEU A 318 22.42 -12.91 -5.59
C LEU A 318 22.20 -13.02 -4.06
N SER A 319 23.21 -12.66 -3.28
CA SER A 319 22.98 -12.29 -1.88
C SER A 319 22.26 -10.95 -1.78
N ARG A 320 21.62 -10.68 -0.62
CA ARG A 320 20.99 -9.38 -0.32
C ARG A 320 21.96 -8.22 -0.56
N SER A 321 23.19 -8.36 -0.07
CA SER A 321 24.24 -7.36 -0.18
C SER A 321 24.65 -7.11 -1.64
N GLU A 322 24.83 -8.16 -2.44
CA GLU A 322 25.17 -8.03 -3.87
C GLU A 322 24.05 -7.35 -4.65
N ALA A 323 22.78 -7.76 -4.44
CA ALA A 323 21.64 -7.15 -5.11
C ALA A 323 21.55 -5.64 -4.84
N PHE A 324 21.67 -5.21 -3.58
CA PHE A 324 21.62 -3.79 -3.25
C PHE A 324 22.85 -3.01 -3.75
N ARG A 325 24.03 -3.63 -3.82
CA ARG A 325 25.21 -3.00 -4.45
C ARG A 325 25.01 -2.75 -5.94
N GLN A 326 24.25 -3.58 -6.66
CA GLN A 326 23.88 -3.30 -8.05
C GLN A 326 23.04 -2.02 -8.17
N ILE A 327 22.09 -1.82 -7.25
CA ILE A 327 21.29 -0.60 -7.20
C ILE A 327 22.15 0.62 -6.89
N LEU A 328 23.02 0.53 -5.87
CA LEU A 328 23.91 1.64 -5.50
C LEU A 328 24.81 2.04 -6.65
N LYS A 329 25.39 1.06 -7.36
CA LYS A 329 26.19 1.31 -8.56
C LYS A 329 25.37 2.00 -9.65
N TRP A 330 24.16 1.53 -9.91
CA TRP A 330 23.29 2.15 -10.91
C TRP A 330 22.93 3.60 -10.53
N LEU A 331 22.64 3.86 -9.26
CA LEU A 331 22.40 5.21 -8.75
C LEU A 331 23.63 6.11 -8.93
N ASP A 332 24.83 5.60 -8.64
CA ASP A 332 26.10 6.33 -8.83
C ASP A 332 26.35 6.66 -10.30
N ASP A 333 26.18 5.68 -11.18
CA ASP A 333 26.41 5.85 -12.63
C ASP A 333 25.43 6.88 -13.25
N ASN A 334 24.28 7.14 -12.60
CA ASN A 334 23.27 8.08 -13.05
C ASN A 334 23.20 9.38 -12.20
N GLY A 335 24.03 9.53 -11.17
CA GLY A 335 24.04 10.70 -10.29
C GLY A 335 22.73 10.89 -9.52
N LEU A 336 22.12 9.81 -9.03
CA LEU A 336 20.82 9.82 -8.35
C LEU A 336 20.96 9.49 -6.85
N ASP A 337 20.23 10.23 -6.01
CA ASP A 337 20.17 9.99 -4.55
C ASP A 337 18.94 9.18 -4.11
N VAL A 338 17.97 8.98 -5.00
CA VAL A 338 16.74 8.25 -4.74
C VAL A 338 16.50 7.26 -5.87
N LEU A 339 16.20 6.01 -5.52
CA LEU A 339 15.70 5.04 -6.47
C LEU A 339 14.20 5.27 -6.66
N ILE A 340 13.80 5.64 -7.87
CA ILE A 340 12.41 5.69 -8.31
C ILE A 340 12.13 4.46 -9.17
N SER A 341 11.10 3.69 -8.82
CA SER A 341 10.72 2.49 -9.56
C SER A 341 9.24 2.18 -9.37
N ALA A 342 8.78 1.07 -9.93
CA ALA A 342 7.45 0.52 -9.69
C ALA A 342 7.53 -0.98 -9.39
N THR A 343 6.46 -1.53 -8.80
CA THR A 343 6.37 -2.96 -8.54
C THR A 343 4.99 -3.50 -8.84
N ARG A 344 4.94 -4.65 -9.50
CA ARG A 344 3.76 -5.52 -9.62
C ARG A 344 3.98 -6.85 -8.91
N ILE A 345 4.99 -6.95 -8.06
CA ILE A 345 5.38 -8.21 -7.43
C ILE A 345 4.19 -8.90 -6.78
N ILE A 346 4.00 -10.19 -7.09
CA ILE A 346 3.12 -11.05 -6.31
C ILE A 346 3.98 -11.88 -5.36
N ILE A 347 3.59 -11.89 -4.08
CA ILE A 347 4.20 -12.76 -3.07
C ILE A 347 3.14 -13.78 -2.68
N ALA A 348 3.36 -15.01 -3.11
CA ALA A 348 2.49 -16.17 -2.90
C ALA A 348 3.32 -17.40 -2.47
N PRO A 349 2.69 -18.42 -1.88
CA PRO A 349 3.41 -19.59 -1.37
C PRO A 349 4.38 -20.22 -2.37
N GLY A 350 5.55 -20.58 -1.88
CA GLY A 350 6.73 -20.90 -2.70
C GLY A 350 7.69 -19.72 -2.91
N TYR A 351 7.32 -18.51 -2.47
CA TYR A 351 8.21 -17.35 -2.47
C TYR A 351 9.37 -17.51 -1.46
N ILE A 352 10.57 -17.11 -1.88
CA ILE A 352 11.75 -17.06 -1.00
C ILE A 352 11.98 -15.60 -0.63
N TYR A 353 11.74 -15.26 0.63
CA TYR A 353 12.05 -13.93 1.17
C TYR A 353 13.56 -13.71 1.24
N ARG A 354 14.00 -12.57 0.72
CA ARG A 354 15.42 -12.22 0.56
C ARG A 354 15.84 -11.08 1.47
N VAL A 355 14.88 -10.30 1.96
CA VAL A 355 15.14 -9.09 2.74
C VAL A 355 14.45 -9.14 4.09
N VAL A 356 13.18 -9.55 4.13
CA VAL A 356 12.33 -9.47 5.32
C VAL A 356 12.46 -10.71 6.21
N ASP A 357 12.89 -10.47 7.45
CA ASP A 357 13.08 -11.46 8.51
C ASP A 357 11.87 -11.55 9.45
N GLY A 358 11.08 -10.48 9.53
CA GLY A 358 9.84 -10.40 10.32
C GLY A 358 8.89 -9.35 9.76
N MET A 359 7.60 -9.46 10.09
CA MET A 359 6.65 -8.40 9.73
C MET A 359 5.62 -8.13 10.83
N VAL A 360 5.20 -6.88 10.93
CA VAL A 360 4.01 -6.47 11.66
C VAL A 360 2.89 -6.26 10.64
N THR A 361 1.77 -6.95 10.76
CA THR A 361 0.65 -6.84 9.80
C THR A 361 -0.72 -7.02 10.48
N ASN A 362 -1.81 -6.59 9.84
CA ASN A 362 -3.18 -6.93 10.27
C ASN A 362 -3.56 -8.35 9.83
N PHE A 363 -4.76 -8.77 10.22
CA PHE A 363 -5.45 -9.90 9.58
C PHE A 363 -6.13 -9.46 8.29
N HIS A 364 -6.03 -10.27 7.24
CA HIS A 364 -6.44 -9.90 5.88
C HIS A 364 -7.70 -10.62 5.42
N GLN A 365 -8.40 -10.07 4.41
CA GLN A 365 -9.60 -10.70 3.87
C GLN A 365 -9.34 -12.13 3.38
N PRO A 366 -10.33 -13.04 3.49
CA PRO A 366 -10.28 -14.31 2.80
C PRO A 366 -10.11 -14.09 1.29
N ARG A 367 -9.46 -15.04 0.61
CA ARG A 367 -9.27 -15.02 -0.85
C ARG A 367 -8.56 -13.74 -1.35
N SER A 368 -7.60 -13.24 -0.57
CA SER A 368 -6.83 -12.03 -0.90
C SER A 368 -5.36 -12.32 -1.16
N THR A 369 -4.73 -11.49 -2.00
CA THR A 369 -3.28 -11.55 -2.25
C THR A 369 -2.45 -11.24 -1.00
N LEU A 370 -2.99 -10.46 -0.06
CA LEU A 370 -2.35 -10.21 1.22
C LEU A 370 -2.30 -11.47 2.10
N LEU A 371 -3.34 -12.30 2.06
CA LEU A 371 -3.33 -13.60 2.74
C LEU A 371 -2.33 -14.57 2.10
N LEU A 372 -2.18 -14.55 0.77
CA LEU A 372 -1.12 -15.31 0.08
C LEU A 372 0.27 -14.88 0.53
N LEU A 373 0.51 -13.57 0.70
CA LEU A 373 1.79 -13.04 1.18
C LEU A 373 2.09 -13.54 2.60
N VAL A 374 1.10 -13.45 3.51
CA VAL A 374 1.24 -13.97 4.88
C VAL A 374 1.49 -15.48 4.85
N SER A 375 0.74 -16.23 4.05
CA SER A 375 0.95 -17.67 3.86
C SER A 375 2.37 -17.99 3.36
N ALA A 376 2.88 -17.23 2.39
CA ALA A 376 4.24 -17.40 1.92
C ALA A 376 5.26 -17.16 3.03
N PHE A 377 5.02 -16.17 3.91
CA PHE A 377 5.90 -15.87 5.02
C PHE A 377 5.90 -16.97 6.09
N THR A 378 4.74 -17.55 6.38
CA THR A 378 4.57 -18.61 7.38
C THR A 378 4.82 -20.02 6.83
N GLY A 379 5.28 -20.15 5.57
CA GLY A 379 5.55 -21.44 4.96
C GLY A 379 4.31 -22.27 4.65
N GLY A 380 3.17 -21.62 4.38
CA GLY A 380 1.87 -22.25 4.16
C GLY A 380 1.02 -22.38 5.42
N ASP A 381 1.62 -22.21 6.60
CA ASP A 381 0.99 -22.45 7.90
C ASP A 381 0.30 -21.20 8.47
N TRP A 382 -0.59 -20.59 7.67
CA TRP A 382 -1.33 -19.39 8.06
C TRP A 382 -2.63 -19.71 8.81
N ARG A 383 -3.27 -20.85 8.50
CA ARG A 383 -4.62 -21.18 8.97
C ARG A 383 -4.71 -21.31 10.50
N PRO A 384 -3.80 -22.02 11.21
CA PRO A 384 -3.87 -22.11 12.66
C PRO A 384 -3.83 -20.75 13.37
N MET A 385 -3.07 -19.80 12.82
CA MET A 385 -3.00 -18.43 13.34
C MET A 385 -4.32 -17.69 13.18
N TYR A 386 -4.98 -17.82 12.03
CA TYR A 386 -6.29 -17.20 11.77
C TYR A 386 -7.39 -17.85 12.62
N ASP A 387 -7.39 -19.18 12.76
CA ASP A 387 -8.31 -19.92 13.62
C ASP A 387 -8.12 -19.53 15.10
N PHE A 388 -6.88 -19.39 15.56
CA PHE A 388 -6.56 -18.87 16.87
C PHE A 388 -7.16 -17.47 17.06
N ALA A 389 -6.93 -16.55 16.12
CA ALA A 389 -7.43 -15.19 16.20
C ALA A 389 -8.98 -15.14 16.25
N LEU A 390 -9.65 -15.95 15.43
CA LEU A 390 -11.11 -16.10 15.47
C LEU A 390 -11.56 -16.65 16.84
N GLY A 391 -10.91 -17.68 17.37
CA GLY A 391 -11.23 -18.25 18.69
C GLY A 391 -11.03 -17.27 19.85
N HIS A 392 -10.08 -16.36 19.75
CA HIS A 392 -9.65 -15.46 20.84
C HIS A 392 -10.17 -14.03 20.72
N GLY A 393 -11.23 -13.80 19.95
CA GLY A 393 -11.90 -12.49 19.95
C GLY A 393 -11.18 -11.39 19.16
N TYR A 394 -10.23 -11.72 18.28
CA TYR A 394 -9.55 -10.72 17.46
C TYR A 394 -10.49 -10.05 16.47
N ARG A 395 -10.21 -8.78 16.21
CA ARG A 395 -10.80 -7.92 15.19
C ARG A 395 -9.91 -7.92 13.94
N PHE A 396 -10.51 -7.86 12.77
CA PHE A 396 -9.85 -8.09 11.48
C PHE A 396 -9.83 -6.82 10.62
N LEU A 397 -8.98 -6.83 9.59
CA LEU A 397 -8.83 -5.81 8.55
C LEU A 397 -8.22 -4.48 9.08
N SER A 398 -8.41 -3.37 8.35
CA SER A 398 -7.68 -2.11 8.54
C SER A 398 -7.58 -1.63 9.99
N TYR A 399 -8.72 -1.53 10.68
CA TYR A 399 -8.80 -1.04 12.05
C TYR A 399 -8.82 -2.15 13.10
N GLY A 400 -8.56 -3.39 12.66
CA GLY A 400 -8.58 -4.57 13.50
C GLY A 400 -7.39 -4.63 14.46
N ASP A 401 -7.04 -5.83 14.84
CA ASP A 401 -5.89 -6.12 15.69
C ASP A 401 -4.65 -6.43 14.83
N GLY A 402 -3.48 -6.42 15.47
CA GLY A 402 -2.19 -6.64 14.84
C GLY A 402 -1.70 -8.08 14.96
N SER A 403 -0.69 -8.40 14.16
CA SER A 403 0.11 -9.62 14.25
C SER A 403 1.59 -9.28 14.05
N LEU A 404 2.47 -9.91 14.83
CA LEU A 404 3.92 -9.90 14.66
C LEU A 404 4.34 -11.30 14.24
N LEU A 405 4.85 -11.42 13.01
CA LEU A 405 5.31 -12.68 12.43
C LEU A 405 6.83 -12.67 12.39
N LEU A 406 7.46 -13.65 13.02
CA LEU A 406 8.92 -13.82 13.07
C LEU A 406 9.31 -15.18 12.47
N LYS A 407 10.45 -15.21 11.77
CA LYS A 407 11.08 -16.44 11.29
C LYS A 407 12.08 -17.04 12.26
#